data_AF-A0A1J5AN80-F1
#
_entry.id   AF-A0A1J5AN80-F1
#
_cell.length_a   1.000
_cell.length_b   1.000
_cell.length_c   1.000
_cell.angle_alpha   90.00
_cell.angle_beta   90.00
_cell.angle_gamma   90.00
#
_symmetry.space_group_name_H-M   'P 1'
#
loop_
_entity.id
_entity.type
_entity.pdbx_description
1 polymer ?
#
loop_
_entity_poly.entity_id
_entity_poly.type
_entity_poly.pdbx_seq_one_letter_code
_entity_poly.pdbx_strand_id
1 'polypeptide(L)'
;MSVLLSLNPVEILKLAKLILQKHQEEGENSPLHTLKEHSWSIEGSKINQCLQKHVEAEELKAKMEAAYKERDLLLKPLTEIVKESRDKLIEINRNNLNPLKEWGFTVDESSKSKNII
;
A
#
# COMPACT_ATOMS: atom_id res chain seq x y z
N MET A 1 -24.54 19.65 23.95
CA MET A 1 -23.34 18.88 24.31
C MET A 1 -23.30 17.67 23.39
N SER A 2 -22.22 17.49 22.63
CA SER A 2 -22.05 16.37 21.71
C SER A 2 -20.84 15.53 22.14
N VAL A 3 -20.94 14.22 21.99
CA VAL A 3 -19.84 13.29 22.22
C VAL A 3 -19.22 12.98 20.85
N LEU A 4 -17.89 13.13 20.74
CA LEU A 4 -17.15 12.88 19.50
C LEU A 4 -16.47 11.52 19.57
N LEU A 5 -16.61 10.74 18.49
CA LEU A 5 -15.86 9.51 18.28
C LEU A 5 -14.75 9.77 17.28
N SER A 6 -13.52 9.35 17.60
CA SER A 6 -12.40 9.45 16.65
C SER A 6 -12.59 8.49 15.48
N LEU A 7 -12.08 8.88 14.31
CA LEU A 7 -11.97 8.01 13.13
C LEU A 7 -10.64 7.23 13.11
N ASN A 8 -9.71 7.54 14.02
CA ASN A 8 -8.44 6.84 14.12
C ASN A 8 -8.64 5.48 14.82
N PRO A 9 -8.30 4.36 14.17
CA PRO A 9 -8.52 3.02 14.74
C PRO A 9 -7.78 2.80 16.06
N VAL A 10 -6.58 3.39 16.24
CA VAL A 10 -5.82 3.29 17.50
C VAL A 10 -6.54 4.03 18.62
N GLU A 11 -7.11 5.20 18.33
CA GLU A 11 -7.84 5.98 19.32
C GLU A 11 -9.15 5.30 19.73
N ILE A 12 -9.86 4.70 18.77
CA ILE A 12 -11.05 3.87 19.05
C ILE A 12 -10.65 2.69 19.94
N LEU A 13 -9.57 1.97 19.64
CA LEU A 13 -9.12 0.83 20.44
C LEU A 13 -8.66 1.25 21.85
N LYS A 14 -8.02 2.41 22.00
CA LYS A 14 -7.68 2.98 23.31
C LYS A 14 -8.93 3.29 24.12
N LEU A 15 -9.92 3.94 23.50
CA LEU A 15 -11.20 4.24 24.14
C LEU A 15 -11.94 2.94 24.54
N ALA A 16 -11.95 1.94 23.66
CA ALA A 16 -12.56 0.64 23.95
C ALA A 16 -11.91 -0.06 25.15
N LYS A 17 -10.58 0.03 25.30
CA LYS A 17 -9.88 -0.49 26.51
C LYS A 17 -10.34 0.21 27.77
N LEU A 18 -10.46 1.54 27.74
CA LEU A 18 -10.89 2.33 28.89
C LEU A 18 -12.34 2.00 29.28
N ILE A 19 -13.23 1.89 28.29
CA ILE A 19 -14.63 1.54 28.53
C ILE A 19 -14.73 0.11 29.10
N LEU A 20 -14.00 -0.86 28.52
CA LEU A 20 -13.99 -2.24 29.02
C LEU A 20 -13.45 -2.31 30.45
N GLN A 21 -12.38 -1.59 30.76
CA GLN A 21 -11.84 -1.53 32.12
C GLN A 21 -12.88 -0.98 33.09
N LYS A 22 -13.52 0.15 32.74
CA LYS A 22 -14.56 0.75 33.59
C LYS A 22 -15.77 -0.17 33.75
N HIS A 23 -16.18 -0.86 32.69
CA HIS A 23 -17.23 -1.87 32.70
C HIS A 23 -16.91 -3.00 33.69
N GLN A 24 -15.67 -3.49 33.68
CA GLN A 24 -15.21 -4.53 34.60
C GLN A 24 -15.13 -4.03 36.05
N GLU A 25 -14.69 -2.79 36.27
CA GLU A 25 -14.66 -2.17 37.61
C GLU A 25 -16.06 -2.01 38.21
N GLU A 26 -17.07 -1.69 37.39
CA GLU A 26 -18.46 -1.56 37.83
C GLU A 26 -19.18 -2.90 37.98
N GLY A 27 -18.65 -3.98 37.38
CA GLY A 27 -19.18 -5.34 37.50
C GLY A 27 -20.67 -5.40 37.11
N GLU A 28 -21.49 -6.00 37.97
CA GLU A 28 -22.94 -6.13 37.79
C GLU A 28 -23.67 -4.77 37.73
N ASN A 29 -23.10 -3.71 38.30
CA ASN A 29 -23.72 -2.38 38.30
C ASN A 29 -23.49 -1.63 36.98
N SER A 30 -22.68 -2.16 36.07
CA SER A 30 -22.42 -1.47 34.81
C SER A 30 -23.70 -1.37 33.97
N PRO A 31 -24.09 -0.17 33.51
CA PRO A 31 -25.26 0.00 32.64
C PRO A 31 -25.08 -0.66 31.26
N LEU A 32 -23.84 -0.97 30.87
CA LEU A 32 -23.50 -1.54 29.56
C LEU A 32 -23.96 -3.00 29.38
N HIS A 33 -24.43 -3.67 30.44
CA HIS A 33 -25.11 -4.98 30.32
C HIS A 33 -26.42 -4.89 29.53
N THR A 34 -26.99 -3.69 29.39
CA THR A 34 -28.24 -3.46 28.67
C THR A 34 -28.10 -3.40 27.15
N LEU A 35 -26.87 -3.46 26.63
CA LEU A 35 -26.60 -3.48 25.18
C LEU A 35 -27.17 -4.77 24.56
N LYS A 36 -28.06 -4.63 23.58
CA LYS A 36 -28.79 -5.75 22.97
C LYS A 36 -28.06 -6.44 21.83
N GLU A 37 -27.33 -5.68 21.02
CA GLU A 37 -26.72 -6.16 19.79
C GLU A 37 -25.23 -6.53 19.97
N HIS A 38 -24.58 -5.94 20.97
CA HIS A 38 -23.15 -6.12 21.23
C HIS A 38 -22.92 -6.37 22.71
N SER A 39 -21.93 -7.21 23.02
CA SER A 39 -21.52 -7.51 24.39
C SER A 39 -20.04 -7.24 24.58
N TRP A 40 -19.70 -6.53 25.66
CA TRP A 40 -18.32 -6.31 26.06
C TRP A 40 -17.57 -7.58 26.46
N SER A 41 -18.28 -8.63 26.90
CA SER A 41 -17.66 -9.93 27.17
C SER A 41 -17.17 -10.62 25.90
N ILE A 42 -17.80 -10.35 24.76
CA ILE A 42 -17.45 -10.93 23.45
C ILE A 42 -16.49 -9.99 22.71
N GLU A 43 -16.90 -8.74 22.48
CA GLU A 43 -16.14 -7.79 21.67
C GLU A 43 -14.88 -7.30 22.38
N GLY A 44 -14.91 -7.16 23.70
CA GLY A 44 -13.74 -6.76 24.50
C GLY A 44 -12.55 -7.69 24.33
N SER A 45 -12.80 -9.00 24.13
CA SER A 45 -11.74 -10.00 23.92
C SER A 45 -10.94 -9.75 22.63
N LYS A 46 -11.54 -9.10 21.63
CA LYS A 46 -10.95 -8.87 20.30
C LYS A 46 -10.04 -7.64 20.26
N ILE A 47 -10.09 -6.77 21.27
CA ILE A 47 -9.36 -5.49 21.28
C ILE A 47 -7.85 -5.70 21.10
N ASN A 48 -7.26 -6.64 21.84
CA ASN A 48 -5.82 -6.90 21.76
C ASN A 48 -5.43 -7.52 20.42
N GLN A 49 -6.26 -8.41 19.86
CA GLN A 49 -6.06 -8.98 18.54
C GLN A 49 -6.12 -7.89 17.45
N CYS A 50 -7.07 -6.97 17.55
CA CYS A 50 -7.18 -5.85 16.61
C CYS A 50 -5.95 -4.93 16.68
N LEU A 51 -5.45 -4.65 17.89
CA LEU A 51 -4.23 -3.85 18.06
C LEU A 51 -2.99 -4.56 17.49
N GLN A 52 -2.83 -5.87 17.72
CA GLN A 52 -1.75 -6.65 17.12
C GLN A 52 -1.80 -6.61 15.59
N LYS A 53 -2.99 -6.78 15.01
CA LYS A 53 -3.17 -6.72 13.56
C LYS A 53 -2.88 -5.33 12.98
N HIS A 54 -3.20 -4.27 13.71
CA HIS A 54 -2.83 -2.92 13.34
C HIS A 54 -1.29 -2.74 13.31
N VAL A 55 -0.59 -3.18 14.36
CA VAL A 55 0.89 -3.11 14.41
C VAL A 55 1.51 -3.91 13.27
N GLU A 56 1.04 -5.14 13.04
CA GLU A 56 1.50 -5.99 11.92
C GLU A 56 1.31 -5.29 10.56
N ALA A 57 0.17 -4.61 10.36
CA ALA A 57 -0.09 -3.88 9.13
C ALA A 57 0.87 -2.70 8.94
N GLU A 58 1.15 -1.92 9.99
CA GLU A 58 2.11 -0.81 9.93
C GLU A 58 3.54 -1.30 9.66
N GLU A 59 3.95 -2.42 10.26
CA GLU A 59 5.25 -3.04 9.99
C GLU A 59 5.37 -3.51 8.53
N LEU A 60 4.32 -4.18 8.01
CA LEU A 60 4.28 -4.62 6.62
C LEU A 60 4.32 -3.44 5.65
N LYS A 61 3.60 -2.36 5.96
CA LYS A 61 3.64 -1.11 5.18
C LYS A 61 5.05 -0.53 5.16
N ALA A 62 5.72 -0.45 6.31
CA ALA A 62 7.10 0.05 6.37
C ALA A 62 8.08 -0.81 5.55
N LYS A 63 7.95 -2.14 5.62
CA LYS A 63 8.76 -3.07 4.81
C LYS A 63 8.48 -2.89 3.31
N MET A 64 7.22 -2.73 2.93
CA MET A 64 6.81 -2.48 1.55
C MET A 64 7.43 -1.16 1.02
N GLU A 65 7.34 -0.07 1.79
CA GLU A 65 7.92 1.22 1.41
C GLU A 65 9.45 1.15 1.25
N ALA A 66 10.14 0.45 2.16
CA ALA A 66 11.58 0.22 2.06
C ALA A 66 11.95 -0.56 0.80
N ALA A 67 11.23 -1.63 0.47
CA ALA A 67 11.46 -2.44 -0.72
C ALA A 67 11.23 -1.63 -2.01
N TYR A 68 10.19 -0.78 -2.06
CA TYR A 68 9.97 0.11 -3.21
C TYR A 68 11.10 1.12 -3.38
N LYS A 69 11.57 1.72 -2.28
CA LYS A 69 12.70 2.66 -2.32
C LYS A 69 13.97 1.99 -2.86
N GLU A 70 14.29 0.78 -2.40
CA GLU A 70 15.45 0.02 -2.88
C GLU A 70 15.31 -0.34 -4.36
N ARG A 71 14.14 -0.85 -4.77
CA ARG A 71 13.84 -1.12 -6.18
C ARG A 71 14.07 0.12 -7.05
N ASP A 72 13.58 1.28 -6.64
CA ASP A 72 13.66 2.50 -7.45
C ASP A 72 15.11 3.01 -7.59
N LEU A 73 15.93 2.83 -6.54
CA LEU A 73 17.37 3.12 -6.61
C LEU A 73 18.08 2.20 -7.62
N LEU A 74 17.76 0.90 -7.61
CA LEU A 74 18.33 -0.09 -8.53
C LEU A 74 17.82 0.07 -9.97
N LEU A 75 16.55 0.43 -10.12
CA LEU A 75 15.89 0.55 -11.42
C LEU A 75 16.43 1.73 -12.22
N LYS A 76 16.85 2.81 -11.57
CA LYS A 76 17.37 4.00 -12.25
C LYS A 76 18.56 3.70 -13.18
N PRO A 77 19.71 3.15 -12.72
CA PRO A 77 20.82 2.83 -13.62
C PRO A 77 20.46 1.76 -14.66
N LEU A 78 19.60 0.79 -14.31
CA LEU A 78 19.10 -0.21 -15.26
C LEU A 78 18.29 0.44 -16.40
N THR A 79 17.47 1.43 -16.07
CA THR A 79 16.71 2.19 -17.06
C THR A 79 17.62 2.98 -17.98
N GLU A 80 18.67 3.60 -17.44
CA GLU A 80 19.63 4.36 -18.25
C GLU A 80 20.42 3.45 -19.20
N ILE A 81 20.94 2.30 -18.75
CA ILE A 81 21.67 1.39 -19.65
C ILE A 81 20.77 0.80 -20.74
N VAL A 82 19.49 0.55 -20.45
CA VAL A 82 18.51 0.10 -21.47
C VAL A 82 18.27 1.20 -22.51
N LYS A 83 18.16 2.47 -22.10
CA LYS A 83 18.05 3.62 -23.01
C LYS A 83 19.30 3.78 -23.88
N GLU A 84 20.48 3.74 -23.27
CA GLU A 84 21.75 3.85 -24.00
C GLU A 84 21.90 2.71 -25.02
N SER A 85 21.52 1.49 -24.63
CA SER A 85 21.52 0.33 -25.53
C SER A 85 20.56 0.52 -26.70
N ARG A 86 19.33 1.00 -26.43
CA ARG A 86 18.37 1.35 -27.48
C ARG A 86 18.94 2.38 -28.44
N ASP A 87 19.48 3.47 -27.92
CA ASP A 87 20.00 4.58 -28.73
C ASP A 87 21.17 4.12 -29.60
N LYS A 88 22.03 3.25 -29.07
CA LYS A 88 23.11 2.64 -29.84
C LYS A 88 22.60 1.72 -30.95
N LEU A 89 21.59 0.90 -30.68
CA LEU A 89 21.00 0.02 -31.68
C LEU A 89 20.27 0.80 -32.78
N ILE A 90 19.59 1.90 -32.45
CA ILE A 90 19.02 2.84 -33.42
C ILE A 90 20.14 3.42 -34.30
N GLU A 91 21.25 3.83 -33.69
CA GLU A 91 22.39 4.41 -34.41
C GLU A 91 23.01 3.42 -35.42
N ILE A 92 23.08 2.13 -35.07
CA ILE A 92 23.58 1.07 -35.96
C ILE A 92 22.57 0.77 -37.07
N ASN A 93 21.28 0.78 -36.75
CA ASN A 93 20.19 0.33 -37.61
C ASN A 93 19.39 1.50 -38.22
N ARG A 94 20.00 2.68 -38.44
CA ARG A 94 19.32 3.93 -38.86
C ARG A 94 18.33 3.77 -40.01
N ASN A 95 18.62 2.89 -40.96
CA ASN A 95 17.79 2.68 -42.14
C ASN A 95 16.60 1.73 -41.89
N ASN A 96 16.73 0.80 -40.94
CA ASN A 96 15.73 -0.23 -40.66
C ASN A 96 15.76 -0.62 -39.17
N LEU A 97 14.73 -0.25 -38.40
CA LEU A 97 14.66 -0.54 -36.96
C LEU A 97 14.10 -1.92 -36.62
N ASN A 98 13.64 -2.72 -37.60
CA ASN A 98 13.10 -4.06 -37.33
C ASN A 98 14.02 -4.99 -36.53
N PRO A 99 15.36 -4.96 -36.70
CA PRO A 99 16.26 -5.76 -35.87
C PRO A 99 16.14 -5.50 -34.36
N LEU A 100 15.67 -4.31 -33.94
CA LEU A 100 15.49 -4.01 -32.50
C LEU A 100 14.38 -4.86 -31.85
N LYS A 101 13.43 -5.40 -32.64
CA LYS A 101 12.41 -6.33 -32.14
C LYS A 101 13.02 -7.62 -31.59
N GLU A 102 14.14 -8.08 -32.17
CA GLU A 102 14.88 -9.25 -31.70
C GLU A 102 15.54 -9.03 -30.32
N TRP A 103 15.80 -7.77 -29.98
CA TRP A 103 16.30 -7.34 -28.67
C TRP A 103 15.17 -7.08 -27.65
N GLY A 104 13.92 -7.35 -28.02
CA GLY A 104 12.75 -7.17 -27.17
C GLY A 104 12.18 -5.74 -27.15
N PHE A 105 12.66 -4.83 -28.00
CA PHE A 105 12.04 -3.51 -28.15
C PHE A 105 10.80 -3.57 -29.02
N THR A 106 9.74 -2.92 -28.58
CA THR A 106 8.58 -2.64 -29.45
C THR A 106 8.95 -1.53 -30.43
N VAL A 107 8.81 -1.80 -31.73
CA VAL A 107 9.03 -0.83 -32.81
C VAL A 107 7.71 -0.60 -33.51
N ASP A 108 7.21 0.65 -33.47
CA ASP A 108 6.03 1.08 -34.20
C ASP A 108 6.44 1.56 -35.61
N GLU A 109 5.79 1.01 -36.64
CA GLU A 109 6.07 1.30 -38.05
C GLU A 109 5.25 2.46 -38.61
N SER A 110 4.35 3.06 -37.82
CA SER A 110 3.40 4.09 -38.27
C SER A 110 4.03 5.43 -38.71
N SER A 111 5.33 5.65 -38.53
CA SER A 111 5.99 6.94 -38.80
C SER A 111 6.74 7.07 -40.13
N LYS A 112 6.79 6.03 -40.99
CA LYS A 112 7.45 6.12 -42.31
C LYS A 112 6.47 6.33 -43.46
N SER A 113 5.70 7.41 -43.38
CA SER A 113 4.90 7.93 -44.51
C SER A 113 5.05 9.45 -44.64
N LYS A 114 6.27 9.99 -44.63
CA LYS A 114 6.51 11.31 -45.24
C LYS A 114 6.67 11.11 -46.75
N ASN A 115 5.54 11.20 -47.44
CA ASN A 115 5.48 11.45 -48.89
C ASN A 115 6.43 12.61 -49.22
N ILE A 116 7.44 12.33 -50.04
CA ILE A 116 8.15 13.36 -50.79
C ILE A 116 7.39 13.48 -52.12
N ILE A 117 6.77 14.64 -52.32
CA ILE A 117 6.21 15.06 -53.61
C ILE A 117 7.37 15.48 -54.52
#